data_AF-A0A7J3BQD6-F1
#
_entry.id   AF-A0A7J3BQD6-F1
#
_cell.length_a   1.000
_cell.length_b   1.000
_cell.length_c   1.000
_cell.angle_alpha   90.00
_cell.angle_beta   90.00
_cell.angle_gamma   90.00
#
_symmetry.space_group_name_H-M   'P 1'
#
loop_
_entity.id
_entity.type
_entity.pdbx_description
1 polymer ?
#
loop_
_entity_poly.entity_id
_entity_poly.type
_entity_poly.pdbx_seq_one_letter_code
_entity_poly.pdbx_strand_id
1 'polypeptide(L)' 'GQTAQAKPDFIKTGDVAIVRIQPLKPVVIEKFQDFPPLGRFAIRDMGQTVAAGVVLDVKPRTQ' A
#
# COMPACT_ATOMS: atom_id res chain seq x y z
N GLY A 1 -8.51 -16.14 1.46
CA GLY A 1 -7.52 -15.88 2.52
C GLY A 1 -8.28 -15.68 3.82
N GLN A 2 -7.87 -16.35 4.89
CA GLN A 2 -8.48 -16.15 6.20
C GLN A 2 -7.76 -14.98 6.88
N THR A 3 -8.53 -14.05 7.45
CA THR A 3 -7.99 -12.91 8.20
C THR A 3 -7.40 -13.42 9.50
N ALA A 4 -6.06 -13.52 9.58
CA ALA A 4 -5.39 -14.06 10.77
C ALA A 4 -5.61 -13.17 12.01
N GLN A 5 -5.60 -11.84 11.85
CA GLN A 5 -5.79 -10.89 12.93
C GLN A 5 -6.33 -9.56 12.39
N ALA A 6 -7.35 -8.99 13.02
CA ALA A 6 -8.06 -7.82 12.48
C ALA A 6 -7.25 -6.51 12.57
N LYS A 7 -6.34 -6.38 13.54
CA LYS A 7 -5.48 -5.21 13.78
C LYS A 7 -4.20 -5.62 14.51
N PRO A 8 -3.23 -6.27 13.84
CA PRO A 8 -1.96 -6.59 14.47
C PRO A 8 -1.14 -5.31 14.70
N ASP A 9 -0.40 -5.25 15.79
CA ASP A 9 0.52 -4.13 16.07
C ASP A 9 1.71 -4.09 15.08
N PHE A 10 2.13 -5.27 14.59
CA PHE A 10 3.24 -5.43 13.68
C PHE A 10 2.92 -6.46 12.60
N ILE A 11 3.48 -6.26 11.41
CA ILE A 11 3.38 -7.16 10.25
C ILE A 11 4.77 -7.77 10.05
N LYS A 12 4.87 -9.08 9.82
CA LYS A 12 6.14 -9.78 9.60
C LYS A 12 6.36 -10.09 8.12
N THR A 13 7.59 -10.44 7.77
CA THR A 13 7.93 -10.93 6.43
C THR A 13 7.08 -12.15 6.07
N GLY A 14 6.38 -12.08 4.94
CA GLY A 14 5.49 -13.14 4.46
C GLY A 14 4.01 -12.88 4.75
N ASP A 15 3.69 -11.94 5.63
CA ASP A 15 2.31 -11.54 5.89
C ASP A 15 1.78 -10.63 4.77
N VAL A 16 0.48 -10.76 4.50
CA VAL A 16 -0.24 -9.87 3.60
C VAL A 16 -1.26 -9.08 4.42
N ALA A 17 -1.21 -7.75 4.29
CA ALA A 17 -2.08 -6.85 5.04
C ALA A 17 -2.66 -5.75 4.15
N ILE A 18 -3.84 -5.26 4.54
CA ILE A 18 -4.40 -4.02 3.99
C ILE A 18 -3.97 -2.89 4.91
N VAL A 19 -3.27 -1.90 4.35
CA VAL A 19 -2.71 -0.78 5.09
C VAL A 19 -3.16 0.55 4.49
N ARG A 20 -3.25 1.58 5.34
CA ARG A 20 -3.47 2.96 4.90
C ARG A 20 -2.14 3.69 4.87
N ILE A 21 -1.77 4.22 3.70
CA ILE A 21 -0.51 4.92 3.49
C ILE A 21 -0.79 6.41 3.31
N GLN A 22 0.00 7.26 3.96
CA GLN A 22 -0.01 8.71 3.74
C GLN A 22 1.35 9.14 3.19
N PRO A 23 1.43 9.63 1.95
CA PRO A 23 2.69 10.11 1.39
C PRO A 23 3.08 11.46 2.02
N LEU A 24 4.38 11.70 2.15
CA LEU A 24 4.93 12.96 2.69
C LEU A 24 4.82 14.13 1.69
N LYS A 25 4.86 13.82 0.39
CA LYS A 25 4.72 14.77 -0.70
C LYS A 25 3.47 14.44 -1.52
N PRO A 26 2.89 15.40 -2.27
CA PRO A 26 1.84 15.11 -3.22
C PRO A 26 2.34 14.09 -4.26
N VAL A 27 1.58 13.02 -4.46
CA VAL A 27 1.85 11.96 -5.43
C VAL A 27 0.55 11.64 -6.16
N VAL A 28 0.65 11.35 -7.46
CA VAL A 28 -0.47 10.88 -8.28
C VAL A 28 -0.45 9.35 -8.29
N ILE A 29 -1.54 8.73 -7.85
CA ILE A 29 -1.73 7.28 -7.85
C ILE A 29 -3.18 6.98 -8.26
N GLU A 30 -3.41 5.79 -8.82
CA GLU A 30 -4.75 5.33 -9.21
C GLU A 30 -5.07 3.96 -8.59
N LYS A 31 -6.35 3.60 -8.55
CA LYS A 31 -6.73 2.23 -8.17
C LYS A 31 -6.19 1.24 -9.18
N PHE A 32 -5.75 0.09 -8.68
CA PHE A 32 -5.17 -0.95 -9.53
C PHE A 32 -6.15 -1.49 -10.59
N GLN A 33 -7.43 -1.58 -10.25
CA GLN A 33 -8.47 -2.05 -11.16
C GLN A 33 -8.73 -1.08 -12.32
N ASP A 34 -8.59 0.22 -12.07
CA ASP A 34 -8.88 1.28 -13.05
C ASP A 34 -7.66 1.55 -13.94
N PHE A 35 -6.47 1.66 -13.33
CA PHE A 35 -5.22 1.90 -14.06
C PHE A 35 -4.04 1.10 -13.47
N PRO A 36 -3.87 -0.17 -13.90
CA PRO A 36 -2.83 -1.07 -13.37
C PRO A 36 -1.39 -0.51 -13.37
N PRO A 37 -0.96 0.33 -14.33
CA PRO A 37 0.38 0.93 -14.30
C PRO A 37 0.61 1.92 -13.15
N LEU A 38 -0.41 2.64 -12.67
CA LEU A 38 -0.30 3.61 -11.57
C LEU A 38 -0.76 3.04 -10.22
N GLY A 39 -1.35 1.85 -10.22
CA GLY A 39 -1.82 1.18 -9.02
C GLY A 39 -0.82 0.20 -8.38
N ARG A 40 0.36 -0.03 -8.97
CA ARG A 40 1.41 -0.89 -8.38
C ARG A 40 2.51 -0.05 -7.74
N PHE A 41 2.96 -0.43 -6.56
CA PHE A 41 4.05 0.26 -5.87
C PHE A 41 4.96 -0.70 -5.11
N ALA A 42 6.18 -0.23 -4.83
CA ALA A 42 7.14 -0.91 -3.97
C ALA A 42 7.53 0.03 -2.82
N ILE A 43 7.62 -0.51 -1.61
CA ILE A 43 8.12 0.19 -0.44
C ILE A 43 9.59 -0.16 -0.29
N ARG A 44 10.43 0.87 -0.16
CA ARG A 44 11.87 0.73 0.01
C ARG A 44 12.33 1.41 1.27
N ASP A 45 13.21 0.73 2.00
CA ASP A 45 13.93 1.27 3.14
C ASP A 45 15.43 1.05 2.93
N MET A 46 16.22 2.12 3.05
CA MET A 46 17.68 2.13 2.83
C MET A 46 18.18 1.34 1.60
N GLY A 47 17.43 1.37 0.48
CA GLY A 47 17.80 0.69 -0.77
C GLY A 47 17.33 -0.75 -0.91
N GLN A 48 16.75 -1.35 0.14
CA GLN A 48 16.12 -2.66 0.09
C GLN A 48 14.62 -2.54 -0.12
N THR A 49 14.04 -3.45 -0.90
CA THR A 49 12.58 -3.53 -1.08
C THR A 49 12.00 -4.33 0.08
N VAL A 50 11.21 -3.68 0.93
CA VAL A 50 10.62 -4.28 2.13
C VAL A 50 9.19 -4.79 1.88
N ALA A 51 8.49 -4.21 0.91
CA ALA A 51 7.16 -4.68 0.52
C ALA A 51 6.83 -4.29 -0.93
N ALA A 52 5.88 -4.99 -1.53
CA ALA A 52 5.24 -4.63 -2.79
C ALA A 52 3.72 -4.71 -2.62
N GLY A 53 3.00 -3.83 -3.31
CA GLY A 53 1.56 -3.72 -3.11
C GLY A 53 0.82 -3.18 -4.32
N VAL A 54 -0.51 -3.30 -4.23
CA VAL A 54 -1.47 -2.71 -5.15
C VAL A 54 -2.40 -1.74 -4.43
N VAL A 55 -2.79 -0.67 -5.10
CA VAL A 55 -3.70 0.33 -4.57
C VAL A 55 -5.14 -0.19 -4.68
N LEU A 56 -5.79 -0.37 -3.52
CA LEU A 56 -7.19 -0.80 -3.45
C LEU A 56 -8.15 0.39 -3.50
N ASP A 57 -7.82 1.47 -2.80
CA ASP A 57 -8.63 2.68 -2.74
C ASP A 57 -7.74 3.93 -2.63
N VAL A 58 -8.24 5.05 -3.15
CA VAL A 58 -7.55 6.34 -3.14
C VAL A 58 -8.48 7.37 -2.52
N LYS A 59 -8.04 8.00 -1.44
CA LYS A 59 -8.72 9.18 -0.89
C LYS A 59 -8.10 10.42 -1.54
N PRO A 60 -8.85 11.18 -2.36
CA PRO A 60 -8.36 12.44 -2.90
C PRO A 60 -7.98 13.37 -1.77
N ARG A 61 -6.90 14.14 -1.95
CA ARG A 61 -6.62 15.26 -1.07
C ARG A 61 -7.70 16.31 -1.32
N THR A 62 -8.75 16.31 -0.51
CA THR A 62 -9.70 17.42 -0.45
C THR A 62 -8.88 18.65 -0.10
N GLN A 63 -8.85 19.64 -0.99
CA GLN A 63 -8.31 20.96 -0.69
C GLN A 63 -9.16 21.62 0.39
#